data_AF-A0A0N5C4V5-F1
#
_entry.id   AF-A0A0N5C4V5-F1
#
_cell.length_a   1.000
_cell.length_b   1.000
_cell.length_c   1.000
_cell.angle_alpha   90.00
_cell.angle_beta   90.00
_cell.angle_gamma   90.00
#
_symmetry.space_group_name_H-M   'P 1'
#
loop_
_entity.id
_entity.type
_entity.pdbx_description
1 polymer ?
#
loop_
_entity_poly.entity_id
_entity_poly.type
_entity_poly.pdbx_seq_one_letter_code
_entity_poly.pdbx_strand_id
1 'polypeptide(L)'
;MFLQIMTFVAFYRNREILMKNMPYRIMLQLGIADLIQQLCHCISGFYAVFYFFPSDILSFAVGSLLQCAYMTSASFILLLSLNRFDVFYDISIIPTFDKKRAFFIGIVICYIWGIALFIFYLFPSNRLEFSSINYGWNYTGNKTLGYQIENKSVLTMLVISFICYLFILGKIMYMRGLSSSGIIITFSDMKLLVQAIINFITITLLEICWYQFSGIITDAELNLLAINYLFIFVSGANTLLNFFFIKEVRREVKTILICYTNGKQNITRTVVRRIPFRDRDKNMSTKTKILTE
;
A
#
# COMPACT_ATOMS: atom_id res chain seq x y z
N MET A 1 -10.96 0.53 -10.65
CA MET A 1 -10.22 1.17 -11.77
C MET A 1 -10.36 2.68 -11.84
N PHE A 2 -11.57 3.25 -12.07
CA PHE A 2 -11.73 4.71 -12.19
C PHE A 2 -11.13 5.48 -10.99
N LEU A 3 -11.50 5.10 -9.76
CA LEU A 3 -10.93 5.71 -8.55
C LEU A 3 -9.41 5.53 -8.43
N GLN A 4 -8.84 4.46 -8.98
CA GLN A 4 -7.39 4.21 -8.96
C GLN A 4 -6.65 5.17 -9.88
N ILE A 5 -7.18 5.39 -11.09
CA ILE A 5 -6.66 6.40 -12.03
C ILE A 5 -6.73 7.79 -11.40
N MET A 6 -7.86 8.13 -10.78
CA MET A 6 -8.04 9.41 -10.08
C MET A 6 -7.06 9.58 -8.92
N THR A 7 -6.79 8.50 -8.19
CA THR A 7 -5.78 8.48 -7.13
C THR A 7 -4.40 8.78 -7.72
N PHE A 8 -4.01 8.12 -8.81
CA PHE A 8 -2.73 8.42 -9.48
C PHE A 8 -2.61 9.87 -9.96
N VAL A 9 -3.66 10.42 -10.56
CA VAL A 9 -3.70 11.85 -10.93
C VAL A 9 -3.49 12.74 -9.71
N ALA A 10 -4.11 12.40 -8.58
CA ALA A 10 -3.96 13.17 -7.35
C ALA A 10 -2.54 13.11 -6.79
N PHE A 11 -1.92 11.93 -6.79
CA PHE A 11 -0.52 11.74 -6.41
C PHE A 11 0.45 12.49 -7.33
N TYR A 12 0.17 12.53 -8.64
CA TYR A 12 0.97 13.28 -9.61
C TYR A 12 0.88 14.79 -9.39
N ARG A 13 -0.34 15.34 -9.27
CA ARG A 13 -0.57 16.78 -9.03
C ARG A 13 0.00 17.26 -7.71
N ASN A 14 -0.06 16.42 -6.67
CA ASN A 14 0.41 16.76 -5.33
C ASN A 14 1.78 16.13 -5.01
N ARG A 15 2.59 15.83 -6.04
CA ARG A 15 3.85 15.09 -5.88
C ARG A 15 4.82 15.75 -4.90
N GLU A 16 4.86 17.09 -4.87
CA GLU A 16 5.79 17.85 -4.04
C GLU A 16 5.50 17.71 -2.53
N ILE A 17 4.27 17.36 -2.19
CA ILE A 17 3.82 17.18 -0.81
C ILE A 17 3.83 15.68 -0.48
N LEU A 18 3.15 14.87 -1.30
CA LEU A 18 2.96 13.46 -1.02
C LEU A 18 4.24 12.63 -1.22
N MET A 19 4.98 12.86 -2.31
CA MET A 19 6.19 12.08 -2.62
C MET A 19 7.39 12.47 -1.76
N LYS A 20 7.25 13.41 -0.80
CA LYS A 20 8.29 13.62 0.22
C LYS A 20 8.31 12.50 1.25
N ASN A 21 7.15 11.90 1.54
CA ASN A 21 7.04 10.84 2.54
C ASN A 21 7.13 9.47 1.88
N MET A 22 8.01 8.63 2.40
CA MET A 22 8.21 7.27 1.92
C MET A 22 6.94 6.38 1.90
N PRO A 23 6.06 6.37 2.93
CA PRO A 23 4.84 5.53 2.90
C PRO A 23 3.93 5.86 1.72
N TYR A 24 3.78 7.14 1.35
CA TYR A 24 3.00 7.55 0.17
C TYR A 24 3.62 7.05 -1.14
N ARG A 25 4.95 6.99 -1.23
CA ARG A 25 5.63 6.38 -2.38
C ARG A 25 5.33 4.89 -2.47
N ILE A 26 5.41 4.16 -1.35
CA ILE A 26 5.12 2.72 -1.30
C ILE A 26 3.65 2.47 -1.66
N MET A 27 2.71 3.25 -1.11
CA MET A 27 1.28 3.16 -1.43
C MET A 27 0.99 3.41 -2.92
N LEU A 28 1.73 4.31 -3.57
CA LEU A 28 1.64 4.51 -5.01
C LEU A 28 2.06 3.24 -5.77
N GLN A 29 3.19 2.63 -5.40
CA GLN A 29 3.67 1.41 -6.06
C GLN A 29 2.72 0.23 -5.84
N LEU A 30 2.20 0.07 -4.61
CA LEU A 30 1.13 -0.88 -4.31
C LEU A 30 -0.08 -0.64 -5.24
N GLY A 31 -0.48 0.62 -5.41
CA GLY A 31 -1.54 1.00 -6.34
C GLY A 31 -1.29 0.60 -7.80
N ILE A 32 -0.02 0.49 -8.25
CA ILE A 32 0.32 0.03 -9.60
C ILE A 32 0.04 -1.47 -9.72
N ALA A 33 0.49 -2.26 -8.75
CA ALA A 33 0.19 -3.69 -8.70
C ALA A 33 -1.32 -3.95 -8.61
N ASP A 34 -2.03 -3.15 -7.81
CA ASP A 34 -3.49 -3.19 -7.69
C ASP A 34 -4.19 -2.85 -9.02
N LEU A 35 -3.72 -1.85 -9.77
CA LEU A 35 -4.28 -1.52 -11.09
C LEU A 35 -4.10 -2.68 -12.08
N ILE A 36 -2.93 -3.34 -12.06
CA ILE A 36 -2.67 -4.52 -12.91
C ILE A 36 -3.65 -5.64 -12.57
N GLN A 37 -3.87 -5.93 -11.28
CA GLN A 37 -4.87 -6.92 -10.85
C GLN A 37 -6.28 -6.54 -11.32
N GLN A 38 -6.68 -5.27 -11.14
CA GLN A 38 -8.00 -4.79 -11.59
C GLN A 38 -8.18 -4.91 -13.11
N LEU A 39 -7.13 -4.66 -13.91
CA LEU A 39 -7.15 -4.87 -15.36
C LEU A 39 -7.35 -6.35 -15.68
N CYS A 40 -6.63 -7.26 -15.02
CA CYS A 40 -6.79 -8.70 -15.22
C CYS A 40 -8.19 -9.18 -14.83
N HIS A 41 -8.72 -8.72 -13.70
CA HIS A 41 -10.11 -9.02 -13.30
C HIS A 41 -11.14 -8.44 -14.27
N CYS A 42 -10.90 -7.26 -14.85
CA CYS A 42 -11.77 -6.69 -15.88
C CYS A 42 -11.79 -7.58 -17.13
N ILE A 43 -10.64 -8.09 -17.54
CA ILE A 43 -10.51 -9.06 -18.65
C ILE A 43 -11.24 -10.37 -18.29
N SER A 44 -11.05 -10.92 -17.09
CA SER A 44 -11.78 -12.11 -16.62
C SER A 44 -13.29 -11.90 -16.57
N GLY A 45 -13.74 -10.71 -16.17
CA GLY A 45 -15.16 -10.34 -16.19
C GLY A 45 -15.72 -10.31 -17.61
N PHE A 46 -14.94 -9.87 -18.59
CA PHE A 46 -15.31 -9.97 -20.00
C PHE A 46 -15.48 -11.43 -20.44
N TYR A 47 -14.58 -12.33 -20.03
CA TYR A 47 -14.71 -13.77 -20.33
C TYR A 47 -16.00 -14.34 -19.76
N ALA A 48 -16.31 -14.00 -18.49
CA ALA A 48 -17.49 -14.49 -17.80
C ALA A 48 -18.81 -13.96 -18.41
N VAL A 49 -18.89 -12.67 -18.73
CA VAL A 49 -20.13 -12.04 -19.24
C VAL A 49 -20.42 -12.42 -20.68
N PHE A 50 -19.40 -12.46 -21.54
CA PHE A 50 -19.57 -12.72 -22.98
C PHE A 50 -19.35 -14.18 -23.36
N TYR A 51 -19.06 -15.06 -22.40
CA TYR A 51 -18.69 -16.46 -22.65
C TYR A 51 -17.55 -16.59 -23.69
N PHE A 52 -16.61 -15.65 -23.64
CA PHE A 52 -15.49 -15.57 -24.57
C PHE A 52 -14.22 -16.06 -23.88
N PHE A 53 -13.75 -17.24 -24.27
CA PHE A 53 -12.53 -17.86 -23.74
C PHE A 53 -11.44 -17.75 -24.81
N PRO A 54 -10.53 -16.77 -24.71
CA PRO A 54 -9.50 -16.55 -25.72
C PRO A 54 -8.52 -17.72 -25.76
N SER A 55 -7.72 -17.76 -26.83
CA SER A 55 -6.64 -18.74 -26.99
C SER A 55 -5.81 -18.89 -25.72
N ASP A 56 -5.45 -20.13 -25.42
CA ASP A 56 -4.69 -20.58 -24.26
C ASP A 56 -3.56 -19.62 -23.82
N ILE A 57 -2.77 -19.11 -24.77
CA ILE A 57 -1.64 -18.20 -24.50
C ILE A 57 -2.07 -16.91 -23.77
N LEU A 58 -3.15 -16.25 -24.25
CA LEU A 58 -3.61 -14.99 -23.67
C LEU A 58 -4.21 -15.25 -22.29
N SER A 59 -4.95 -16.35 -22.13
CA SER A 59 -5.47 -16.78 -20.83
C SER A 59 -4.34 -17.01 -19.81
N PHE A 60 -3.31 -17.77 -20.18
CA PHE A 60 -2.17 -18.02 -19.29
C PHE A 60 -1.41 -16.75 -18.91
N ALA A 61 -1.23 -15.82 -19.86
CA ALA A 61 -0.57 -14.55 -19.59
C ALA A 61 -1.36 -13.70 -18.59
N VAL A 62 -2.69 -13.63 -18.73
CA VAL A 62 -3.56 -12.87 -17.81
C VAL A 62 -3.55 -13.50 -16.42
N GLY A 63 -3.69 -14.82 -16.31
CA GLY A 63 -3.64 -15.52 -15.02
C GLY A 63 -2.30 -15.35 -14.31
N SER A 64 -1.19 -15.48 -15.05
CA SER A 64 0.16 -15.28 -14.52
C SER A 64 0.39 -13.84 -14.05
N LEU A 65 -0.09 -12.86 -14.83
CA LEU A 65 0.03 -11.44 -14.51
C LEU A 65 -0.80 -11.06 -13.28
N LEU A 66 -2.03 -11.59 -13.19
CA LEU A 66 -2.89 -11.41 -12.03
C LEU A 66 -2.22 -11.93 -10.76
N GLN A 67 -1.72 -13.17 -10.81
CA GLN A 67 -1.14 -13.84 -9.65
C GLN A 67 0.16 -13.17 -9.19
N CYS A 68 1.05 -12.82 -10.13
CA CYS A 68 2.28 -12.14 -9.75
C CYS A 68 2.00 -10.74 -9.19
N ALA A 69 1.00 -10.02 -9.73
CA ALA A 69 0.63 -8.69 -9.23
C ALA A 69 0.03 -8.78 -7.81
N TYR A 70 -0.78 -9.79 -7.51
CA TYR A 70 -1.27 -10.07 -6.16
C TYR A 70 -0.14 -10.29 -5.15
N MET A 71 0.78 -11.20 -5.47
CA MET A 71 1.93 -11.49 -4.60
C MET A 71 2.87 -10.28 -4.46
N THR A 72 2.97 -9.45 -5.51
CA THR A 72 3.71 -8.19 -5.45
C THR A 72 3.01 -7.19 -4.51
N SER A 73 1.69 -7.09 -4.52
CA SER A 73 0.93 -6.28 -3.56
C SER A 73 1.18 -6.73 -2.11
N ALA A 74 1.22 -8.04 -1.85
CA ALA A 74 1.59 -8.57 -0.53
C ALA A 74 3.01 -8.14 -0.11
N SER A 75 3.97 -8.16 -1.04
CA SER A 75 5.34 -7.69 -0.78
C SER A 75 5.42 -6.18 -0.48
N PHE A 76 4.60 -5.36 -1.14
CA PHE A 76 4.52 -3.93 -0.83
C PHE A 76 3.86 -3.66 0.52
N ILE A 77 2.92 -4.50 0.96
CA ILE A 77 2.33 -4.41 2.30
C ILE A 77 3.38 -4.76 3.37
N LEU A 78 4.24 -5.77 3.13
CA LEU A 78 5.39 -6.02 3.98
C LEU A 78 6.36 -4.83 4.02
N LEU A 79 6.68 -4.25 2.86
CA LEU A 79 7.55 -3.08 2.81
C LEU A 79 6.94 -1.88 3.57
N LEU A 80 5.61 -1.73 3.51
CA LEU A 80 4.87 -0.71 4.25
C LEU A 80 4.88 -0.97 5.75
N SER A 81 4.71 -2.22 6.20
CA SER A 81 4.76 -2.58 7.63
C SER A 81 6.17 -2.34 8.20
N LEU A 82 7.23 -2.72 7.49
CA LEU A 82 8.61 -2.40 7.84
C LEU A 82 8.87 -0.88 7.89
N ASN A 83 8.30 -0.13 6.94
CA ASN A 83 8.41 1.32 6.93
C ASN A 83 7.73 1.97 8.14
N ARG A 84 6.54 1.49 8.53
CA ARG A 84 5.88 1.96 9.75
C ARG A 84 6.68 1.56 10.99
N PHE A 85 7.19 0.33 11.02
CA PHE A 85 8.00 -0.17 12.12
C PHE A 85 9.25 0.70 12.37
N ASP A 86 9.99 1.07 11.32
CA ASP A 86 11.11 2.01 11.41
C ASP A 86 10.69 3.40 11.93
N VAL A 87 9.58 3.95 11.43
CA VAL A 87 9.10 5.28 11.90
C VAL A 87 8.76 5.27 13.39
N PHE A 88 8.16 4.19 13.89
CA PHE A 88 7.81 4.10 15.31
C PHE A 88 9.02 3.79 16.18
N TYR A 89 9.96 2.95 15.76
CA TYR A 89 11.10 2.50 16.57
C TYR A 89 12.39 3.29 16.39
N ASP A 90 12.48 4.12 15.35
CA ASP A 90 13.69 4.83 14.91
C ASP A 90 14.92 3.91 14.92
N ILE A 91 14.81 2.79 14.19
CA ILE A 91 15.75 1.67 14.31
C ILE A 91 17.13 2.10 13.86
N SER A 92 18.08 2.09 14.80
CA SER A 92 19.49 2.45 14.61
C SER A 92 20.31 1.40 13.86
N ILE A 93 19.69 0.38 13.26
CA ILE A 93 20.33 -0.57 12.33
C ILE A 93 20.28 -0.04 10.88
N ILE A 94 19.28 0.78 10.54
CA ILE A 94 19.19 1.46 9.23
C ILE A 94 20.12 2.70 9.06
N PRO A 95 20.68 3.40 10.06
CA PRO A 95 21.44 4.64 9.89
C PRO A 95 22.79 4.45 9.19
N THR A 96 23.25 3.22 8.97
CA THR A 96 24.38 2.96 8.05
C THR A 96 24.01 3.28 6.60
N PHE A 97 22.72 3.29 6.26
CA PHE A 97 22.20 3.71 4.97
C PHE A 97 21.21 4.88 5.11
N ASP A 98 21.16 5.78 4.13
CA ASP A 98 20.06 6.76 4.06
C ASP A 98 18.73 6.00 4.01
N LYS A 99 17.85 6.20 5.01
CA LYS A 99 16.54 5.54 5.13
C LYS A 99 15.74 5.62 3.82
N LYS A 100 15.82 6.75 3.11
CA LYS A 100 15.14 6.92 1.81
C LYS A 100 15.69 5.96 0.75
N ARG A 101 17.01 5.76 0.72
CA ARG A 101 17.65 4.82 -0.21
C ARG A 101 17.30 3.38 0.14
N ALA A 102 17.29 3.02 1.42
CA ALA A 102 16.92 1.68 1.87
C ALA A 102 15.51 1.27 1.41
N PHE A 103 14.50 2.11 1.65
CA PHE A 103 13.14 1.82 1.19
C PHE A 103 12.97 1.91 -0.34
N PHE A 104 13.77 2.73 -1.02
CA PHE A 104 13.80 2.72 -2.49
C PHE A 104 14.35 1.40 -3.04
N ILE A 105 15.43 0.88 -2.46
CA ILE A 105 15.95 -0.46 -2.79
C ILE A 105 14.88 -1.53 -2.52
N GLY A 106 14.15 -1.42 -1.41
CA GLY A 106 13.02 -2.30 -1.12
C GLY A 106 11.94 -2.30 -2.20
N ILE A 107 11.59 -1.13 -2.75
CA ILE A 107 10.66 -1.03 -3.90
C ILE A 107 11.20 -1.80 -5.12
N VAL A 108 12.49 -1.62 -5.42
CA VAL A 108 13.13 -2.31 -6.56
C VAL A 108 13.11 -3.83 -6.35
N ILE A 109 13.38 -4.31 -5.13
CA ILE A 109 13.32 -5.74 -4.78
C ILE A 109 11.90 -6.29 -4.97
N CYS A 110 10.86 -5.57 -4.54
CA CYS A 110 9.46 -5.96 -4.76
C CYS A 110 9.14 -6.16 -6.26
N TYR A 111 9.63 -5.27 -7.13
CA TYR A 111 9.43 -5.41 -8.57
C TYR A 111 10.23 -6.56 -9.19
N ILE A 112 11.49 -6.75 -8.79
CA ILE A 112 12.30 -7.89 -9.25
C ILE A 112 11.61 -9.20 -8.87
N TRP A 113 11.10 -9.30 -7.64
CA TRP A 113 10.31 -10.43 -7.18
C TRP A 113 9.06 -10.66 -8.03
N GLY A 114 8.29 -9.60 -8.30
CA GLY A 114 7.09 -9.68 -9.15
C GLY A 114 7.39 -10.16 -10.58
N ILE A 115 8.46 -9.65 -11.19
CA ILE A 115 8.90 -10.06 -12.54
C ILE A 115 9.35 -11.53 -12.54
N ALA A 116 10.11 -11.96 -11.53
CA ALA A 116 10.54 -13.35 -11.39
C ALA A 116 9.33 -14.30 -11.26
N LEU A 117 8.33 -13.93 -10.46
CA LEU A 117 7.07 -14.68 -10.34
C LEU A 117 6.29 -14.72 -11.65
N PHE A 118 6.22 -13.61 -12.39
CA PHE A 118 5.54 -13.58 -13.69
C PHE A 118 6.16 -14.60 -14.66
N ILE A 119 7.49 -14.60 -14.78
CA ILE A 119 8.21 -15.58 -15.61
C ILE A 119 7.96 -17.00 -15.11
N PHE A 120 7.97 -17.21 -13.79
CA PHE A 120 7.73 -18.50 -13.18
C PHE A 120 6.33 -19.06 -13.48
N TYR A 121 5.29 -18.23 -13.45
CA TYR A 121 3.91 -18.64 -13.73
C TYR A 121 3.61 -18.84 -15.22
N LEU A 122 4.46 -18.35 -16.14
CA LEU A 122 4.34 -18.67 -17.56
C LEU A 122 4.72 -20.13 -17.89
N PHE A 123 5.43 -20.82 -17.01
CA PHE A 123 5.79 -22.22 -17.24
C PHE A 123 4.55 -23.13 -17.15
N PRO A 124 4.36 -24.08 -18.09
CA PRO A 124 3.17 -24.94 -18.14
C PRO A 124 2.84 -25.73 -16.87
N SER A 125 3.84 -26.04 -16.04
CA SER A 125 3.66 -26.76 -14.78
C SER A 125 3.11 -25.91 -13.63
N ASN A 126 3.17 -24.58 -13.75
CA ASN A 126 2.87 -23.64 -12.66
C ASN A 126 1.80 -22.60 -13.03
N ARG A 127 1.37 -22.58 -14.28
CA ARG A 127 0.43 -21.59 -14.79
C ARG A 127 -0.96 -21.68 -14.15
N LEU A 128 -1.71 -20.62 -14.36
CA LEU A 128 -3.11 -20.52 -13.97
C LEU A 128 -4.01 -20.61 -15.20
N GLU A 129 -5.13 -21.30 -15.04
CA GLU A 129 -6.19 -21.46 -16.04
C GLU A 129 -7.49 -20.89 -15.50
N PHE A 130 -8.17 -20.12 -16.35
CA PHE A 130 -9.50 -19.61 -16.02
C PHE A 130 -10.52 -20.73 -16.14
N SER A 131 -11.26 -20.99 -15.06
CA SER A 131 -12.32 -22.00 -15.03
C SER A 131 -13.68 -21.35 -15.14
N SER A 132 -14.49 -21.86 -16.05
CA SER A 132 -15.88 -21.44 -16.26
C SER A 132 -16.83 -21.90 -15.15
N ILE A 133 -16.41 -22.84 -14.29
CA ILE A 133 -17.25 -23.39 -13.21
C ILE A 133 -17.28 -22.43 -12.03
N ASN A 134 -16.11 -21.99 -11.57
CA ASN A 134 -15.98 -21.10 -10.41
C ASN A 134 -15.72 -19.63 -10.77
N TYR A 135 -15.70 -19.31 -12.07
CA TYR A 135 -15.38 -17.98 -12.61
C TYR A 135 -14.08 -17.40 -12.02
N GLY A 136 -13.09 -18.27 -11.84
CA GLY A 136 -11.83 -17.97 -11.16
C GLY A 136 -10.62 -18.56 -11.84
N TRP A 137 -9.45 -18.15 -11.38
CA TRP A 137 -8.16 -18.64 -11.86
C TRP A 137 -7.68 -19.77 -10.96
N ASN A 138 -7.44 -20.95 -11.53
CA ASN A 138 -7.00 -22.12 -10.79
C ASN A 138 -5.63 -22.57 -11.30
N TYR A 139 -4.80 -23.10 -10.40
CA TYR A 139 -3.54 -23.73 -10.80
C TYR A 139 -3.77 -25.00 -11.61
N THR A 140 -2.96 -25.20 -12.65
CA THR A 140 -3.04 -26.39 -13.51
C THR A 140 -2.42 -27.61 -12.82
N GLY A 141 -3.26 -28.46 -12.24
CA GLY A 141 -2.84 -29.72 -11.59
C GLY A 141 -2.96 -29.70 -10.06
N ASN A 142 -2.92 -30.88 -9.44
CA ASN A 142 -3.05 -31.01 -7.99
C ASN A 142 -1.76 -30.59 -7.26
N LYS A 143 -1.86 -29.60 -6.35
CA LYS A 143 -0.77 -29.13 -5.47
C LYS A 143 0.51 -28.72 -6.23
N THR A 144 0.34 -27.93 -7.29
CA THR A 144 1.47 -27.42 -8.07
C THR A 144 2.47 -26.67 -7.20
N LEU A 145 3.73 -26.67 -7.64
CA LEU A 145 4.78 -25.85 -7.02
C LEU A 145 4.37 -24.38 -6.98
N GLY A 146 3.61 -23.90 -7.97
CA GLY A 146 3.05 -22.54 -7.98
C GLY A 146 2.18 -22.21 -6.78
N TYR A 147 1.19 -23.06 -6.47
CA TYR A 147 0.37 -22.88 -5.27
C TYR A 147 1.20 -22.85 -3.98
N GLN A 148 2.22 -23.71 -3.88
CA GLN A 148 3.07 -23.76 -2.69
C GLN A 148 3.93 -22.50 -2.55
N ILE A 149 4.49 -21.99 -3.65
CA ILE A 149 5.27 -20.76 -3.66
C ILE A 149 4.40 -19.57 -3.27
N GLU A 150 3.19 -19.46 -3.84
CA GLU A 150 2.23 -18.44 -3.44
C GLU A 150 1.95 -18.51 -1.94
N ASN A 151 1.37 -19.62 -1.48
CA ASN A 151 0.90 -19.77 -0.12
C ASN A 151 2.03 -19.53 0.89
N LYS A 152 3.20 -20.14 0.69
CA LYS A 152 4.33 -20.02 1.64
C LYS A 152 4.94 -18.63 1.63
N SER A 153 5.10 -18.01 0.46
CA SER A 153 5.72 -16.67 0.40
C SER A 153 4.78 -15.60 0.94
N VAL A 154 3.50 -15.60 0.56
CA VAL A 154 2.51 -14.63 1.05
C VAL A 154 2.32 -14.80 2.56
N LEU A 155 2.14 -16.03 3.06
CA LEU A 155 2.03 -16.30 4.50
C LEU A 155 3.26 -15.80 5.27
N THR A 156 4.47 -16.02 4.75
CA THR A 156 5.70 -15.53 5.38
C THR A 156 5.71 -14.00 5.46
N MET A 157 5.35 -13.30 4.37
CA MET A 157 5.28 -11.84 4.36
C MET A 157 4.22 -11.30 5.33
N LEU A 158 3.08 -11.99 5.45
CA LEU A 158 2.02 -11.65 6.39
C LEU A 158 2.44 -11.87 7.85
N VAL A 159 3.10 -12.99 8.16
CA VAL A 159 3.60 -13.26 9.53
C VAL A 159 4.61 -12.21 9.96
N ILE A 160 5.56 -11.84 9.08
CA ILE A 160 6.53 -10.77 9.39
C ILE A 160 5.80 -9.44 9.61
N SER A 161 4.83 -9.10 8.75
CA SER A 161 4.02 -7.89 8.90
C SER A 161 3.22 -7.87 10.20
N PHE A 162 2.65 -9.01 10.59
CA PHE A 162 1.91 -9.17 11.82
C PHE A 162 2.79 -8.91 13.04
N ILE A 163 3.99 -9.49 13.08
CA ILE A 163 4.98 -9.24 14.13
C ILE A 163 5.33 -7.75 14.21
N CYS A 164 5.57 -7.09 13.08
CA CYS A 164 5.81 -5.65 13.04
C CYS A 164 4.65 -4.84 13.64
N TYR A 165 3.40 -5.17 13.29
CA TYR A 165 2.23 -4.48 13.81
C TYR A 165 2.00 -4.73 15.31
N LEU A 166 2.26 -5.95 15.82
CA LEU A 166 2.21 -6.23 17.26
C LEU A 166 3.19 -5.34 18.03
N PHE A 167 4.42 -5.21 17.55
CA PHE A 167 5.40 -4.32 18.18
C PHE A 167 4.97 -2.85 18.11
N ILE A 168 4.50 -2.37 16.96
CA ILE A 168 4.01 -0.98 16.82
C ILE A 168 2.88 -0.70 17.82
N LEU A 169 1.90 -1.60 17.94
CA LEU A 169 0.80 -1.47 18.89
C LEU A 169 1.30 -1.48 20.33
N GLY A 170 2.21 -2.40 20.68
CA GLY A 170 2.85 -2.44 21.99
C GLY A 170 3.58 -1.14 22.33
N LYS A 171 4.32 -0.56 21.38
CA LYS A 171 4.98 0.74 21.56
C LYS A 171 3.98 1.87 21.76
N ILE A 172 2.89 1.91 20.99
CA ILE A 172 1.83 2.92 21.16
C ILE A 172 1.22 2.82 22.56
N MET A 173 0.93 1.60 23.05
CA MET A 173 0.39 1.39 24.40
C MET A 173 1.38 1.83 25.49
N TYR A 174 2.65 1.45 25.35
CA TYR A 174 3.72 1.83 26.28
C TYR A 174 3.85 3.35 26.39
N MET A 175 3.89 4.06 25.26
CA MET A 175 4.02 5.53 25.28
C MET A 175 2.77 6.24 25.82
N ARG A 176 1.57 5.67 25.64
CA ARG A 176 0.36 6.19 26.26
C ARG A 176 0.36 6.03 27.78
N GLY A 177 0.93 4.94 28.29
CA GLY A 177 1.10 4.72 29.74
C GLY A 177 2.13 5.63 30.40
N LEU A 178 3.11 6.13 29.63
CA LEU A 178 4.20 7.01 30.08
C LEU A 178 3.94 8.50 29.84
N SER A 179 2.70 8.89 29.57
CA SER A 179 2.32 10.22 29.12
C SER A 179 2.42 11.30 30.22
N SER A 180 3.65 11.61 30.62
CA SER A 180 4.16 12.97 30.82
C SER A 180 5.26 13.35 29.79
N SER A 181 5.67 12.44 28.88
CA SER A 181 6.84 12.62 28.01
C SER A 181 6.53 12.64 26.49
N GLY A 182 6.38 13.85 25.96
CA GLY A 182 7.11 14.38 24.78
C GLY A 182 6.98 13.79 23.36
N ILE A 183 6.61 12.53 23.12
CA ILE A 183 6.57 11.99 21.74
C ILE A 183 5.23 12.31 21.08
N ILE A 184 5.23 13.34 20.23
CA ILE A 184 4.08 13.79 19.44
C ILE A 184 3.92 12.86 18.23
N ILE A 185 3.23 11.72 18.41
CA ILE A 185 2.75 10.93 17.26
C ILE A 185 1.73 11.81 16.51
N THR A 186 2.01 12.12 15.25
CA THR A 186 1.08 12.93 14.47
C THR A 186 -0.17 12.12 14.10
N PHE A 187 -1.33 12.79 14.03
CA PHE A 187 -2.55 12.16 13.55
C PHE A 187 -2.42 11.62 12.11
N SER A 188 -1.53 12.20 11.30
CA SER A 188 -1.22 11.71 9.96
C SER A 188 -0.55 10.34 9.99
N ASP A 189 0.37 10.10 10.94
CA ASP A 189 1.06 8.82 11.06
C ASP A 189 0.11 7.69 11.51
N MET A 190 -0.83 8.01 12.41
CA MET A 190 -1.86 7.06 12.82
C MET A 190 -2.80 6.67 11.66
N LYS A 191 -3.19 7.63 10.82
CA LYS A 191 -4.00 7.33 9.62
C LYS A 191 -3.29 6.37 8.66
N LEU A 192 -2.01 6.64 8.40
CA LEU A 192 -1.19 5.78 7.54
C LEU A 192 -1.02 4.37 8.13
N LEU A 193 -0.87 4.27 9.45
CA LEU A 193 -0.80 2.99 10.14
C LEU A 193 -2.12 2.21 10.02
N VAL A 194 -3.26 2.86 10.29
CA VAL A 194 -4.59 2.23 10.17
C VAL A 194 -4.84 1.75 8.74
N GLN A 195 -4.50 2.56 7.75
CA GLN A 195 -4.61 2.15 6.35
C GLN A 195 -3.75 0.92 6.02
N ALA A 196 -2.50 0.89 6.49
CA ALA A 196 -1.61 -0.25 6.28
C ALA A 196 -2.14 -1.53 6.96
N ILE A 197 -2.69 -1.41 8.17
CA ILE A 197 -3.32 -2.51 8.91
C ILE A 197 -4.56 -3.03 8.16
N ILE A 198 -5.42 -2.16 7.65
CA ILE A 198 -6.61 -2.61 6.90
C ILE A 198 -6.20 -3.37 5.64
N ASN A 199 -5.24 -2.86 4.85
CA ASN A 199 -4.71 -3.59 3.69
C ASN A 199 -4.14 -4.98 4.07
N PHE A 200 -3.40 -5.04 5.18
CA PHE A 200 -2.88 -6.30 5.71
C PHE A 200 -4.01 -7.27 6.10
N ILE A 201 -5.03 -6.80 6.80
CA ILE A 201 -6.19 -7.61 7.20
C ILE A 201 -6.92 -8.14 5.97
N THR A 202 -7.12 -7.31 4.94
CA THR A 202 -7.84 -7.74 3.74
C THR A 202 -7.13 -8.87 2.98
N ILE A 203 -5.79 -8.82 2.86
CA ILE A 203 -5.02 -9.92 2.26
C ILE A 203 -5.03 -11.16 3.16
N THR A 204 -4.84 -10.97 4.47
CA THR A 204 -4.87 -12.09 5.43
C THR A 204 -6.20 -12.83 5.40
N LEU A 205 -7.30 -12.09 5.32
CA LEU A 205 -8.64 -12.66 5.22
C LEU A 205 -8.82 -13.45 3.92
N LEU A 206 -8.29 -12.95 2.79
CA LEU A 206 -8.29 -13.68 1.53
C LEU A 206 -7.49 -14.99 1.60
N GLU A 207 -6.28 -14.97 2.17
CA GLU A 207 -5.45 -16.19 2.36
C GLU A 207 -6.14 -17.22 3.27
N ILE A 208 -6.75 -16.78 4.37
CA ILE A 208 -7.52 -17.66 5.25
C ILE A 208 -8.71 -18.26 4.50
N CYS A 209 -9.39 -17.47 3.69
CA CYS A 209 -10.49 -17.95 2.85
C CYS A 209 -10.01 -19.01 1.86
N TRP A 210 -8.92 -18.79 1.13
CA TRP A 210 -8.37 -19.83 0.23
C TRP A 210 -7.94 -21.11 0.97
N TYR A 211 -7.42 -21.00 2.19
CA TYR A 211 -6.96 -22.16 2.95
C TYR A 211 -8.09 -22.96 3.62
N GLN A 212 -9.07 -22.28 4.22
CA GLN A 212 -10.00 -22.90 5.19
C GLN A 212 -11.41 -23.13 4.61
N PHE A 213 -11.83 -22.39 3.57
CA PHE A 213 -13.24 -22.43 3.14
C PHE A 213 -13.64 -23.64 2.30
N SER A 214 -12.72 -24.55 1.98
CA SER A 214 -13.08 -25.84 1.35
C SER A 214 -13.90 -26.77 2.26
N GLY A 215 -14.16 -26.41 3.53
CA GLY A 215 -14.86 -27.26 4.50
C GLY A 215 -15.97 -26.61 5.34
N ILE A 216 -16.34 -25.33 5.14
CA ILE A 216 -17.28 -24.61 6.03
C ILE A 216 -18.70 -24.51 5.47
N ILE A 217 -18.86 -24.41 4.14
CA ILE A 217 -20.16 -24.28 3.48
C ILE A 217 -20.32 -25.44 2.50
N THR A 218 -21.49 -26.06 2.52
CA THR A 218 -21.81 -27.31 1.81
C THR A 218 -21.80 -27.18 0.28
N ASP A 219 -21.93 -25.97 -0.24
CA ASP A 219 -21.86 -25.67 -1.68
C ASP A 219 -20.47 -25.13 -2.06
N ALA A 220 -19.68 -25.98 -2.71
CA ALA A 220 -18.32 -25.66 -3.10
C ALA A 220 -18.23 -24.55 -4.17
N GLU A 221 -19.25 -24.40 -5.03
CA GLU A 221 -19.24 -23.43 -6.13
C GLU A 221 -19.50 -22.02 -5.62
N LEU A 222 -20.53 -21.86 -4.77
CA LEU A 222 -20.84 -20.57 -4.13
C LEU A 222 -19.67 -20.06 -3.28
N ASN A 223 -18.92 -20.96 -2.64
CA ASN A 223 -17.73 -20.60 -1.86
C ASN A 223 -16.64 -19.99 -2.73
N LEU A 224 -16.26 -20.70 -3.80
CA LEU A 224 -15.20 -20.24 -4.69
C LEU A 224 -15.58 -18.91 -5.34
N LEU A 225 -16.85 -18.73 -5.70
CA LEU A 225 -17.37 -17.47 -6.22
C LEU A 225 -17.21 -16.32 -5.20
N ALA A 226 -17.60 -16.53 -3.94
CA ALA A 226 -17.46 -15.52 -2.89
C ALA A 226 -15.99 -15.13 -2.65
N ILE A 227 -15.09 -16.12 -2.66
CA ILE A 227 -13.65 -15.88 -2.53
C ILE A 227 -13.11 -15.07 -3.71
N ASN A 228 -13.56 -15.35 -4.94
CA ASN A 228 -13.17 -14.58 -6.12
C ASN A 228 -13.64 -13.12 -6.04
N TYR A 229 -14.84 -12.85 -5.52
CA TYR A 229 -15.30 -11.47 -5.27
C TYR A 229 -14.45 -10.76 -4.20
N LEU A 230 -14.07 -11.48 -3.15
CA LEU A 230 -13.15 -10.96 -2.14
C LEU A 230 -11.78 -10.64 -2.76
N PHE A 231 -11.26 -11.49 -3.65
CA PHE A 231 -10.01 -11.24 -4.36
C PHE A 231 -10.09 -9.95 -5.21
N ILE A 232 -11.20 -9.77 -5.94
CA ILE A 232 -11.47 -8.52 -6.67
C ILE A 232 -11.52 -7.33 -5.71
N PHE A 233 -12.18 -7.45 -4.56
CA PHE A 233 -12.24 -6.39 -3.56
C PHE A 233 -10.86 -6.02 -3.00
N VAL A 234 -10.02 -7.02 -2.71
CA VAL A 234 -8.64 -6.82 -2.23
C VAL A 234 -7.85 -5.96 -3.22
N SER A 235 -8.00 -6.19 -4.53
CA SER A 235 -7.36 -5.36 -5.56
C SER A 235 -7.81 -3.88 -5.54
N GLY A 236 -8.95 -3.56 -4.94
CA GLY A 236 -9.47 -2.19 -4.82
C GLY A 236 -9.31 -1.57 -3.43
N ALA A 237 -8.94 -2.35 -2.42
CA ALA A 237 -8.94 -1.92 -1.02
C ALA A 237 -8.01 -0.72 -0.78
N ASN A 238 -6.78 -0.78 -1.26
CA ASN A 238 -5.81 0.30 -1.12
C ASN A 238 -6.29 1.60 -1.80
N THR A 239 -6.93 1.51 -2.96
CA THR A 239 -7.55 2.66 -3.65
C THR A 239 -8.60 3.33 -2.77
N LEU A 240 -9.51 2.54 -2.19
CA LEU A 240 -10.59 3.03 -1.33
C LEU A 240 -10.01 3.69 -0.09
N LEU A 241 -9.00 3.07 0.54
CA LEU A 241 -8.36 3.65 1.71
C LEU A 241 -7.61 4.95 1.38
N ASN A 242 -6.88 5.00 0.26
CA ASN A 242 -6.26 6.25 -0.21
C ASN A 242 -7.30 7.35 -0.39
N PHE A 243 -8.45 7.02 -0.98
CA PHE A 243 -9.57 7.95 -1.09
C PHE A 243 -10.12 8.38 0.27
N PHE A 244 -10.32 7.50 1.25
CA PHE A 244 -10.89 7.92 2.54
C PHE A 244 -9.91 8.69 3.42
N PHE A 245 -8.64 8.29 3.44
CA PHE A 245 -7.65 8.78 4.41
C PHE A 245 -6.80 9.94 3.91
N ILE A 246 -6.55 10.06 2.59
CA ILE A 246 -5.69 11.11 2.03
C ILE A 246 -6.53 12.31 1.58
N LYS A 247 -6.33 13.46 2.22
CA LYS A 247 -7.11 14.68 1.95
C LYS A 247 -6.87 15.20 0.53
N GLU A 248 -5.63 15.13 0.06
CA GLU A 248 -5.20 15.55 -1.25
C GLU A 248 -5.92 14.73 -2.34
N VAL A 249 -6.01 13.41 -2.17
CA VAL A 249 -6.76 12.53 -3.08
C VAL A 249 -8.23 12.92 -3.15
N ARG A 250 -8.90 13.11 -2.00
CA ARG A 250 -10.31 13.54 -1.99
C ARG A 250 -10.51 14.90 -2.65
N ARG A 251 -9.60 15.84 -2.42
CA ARG A 251 -9.68 17.18 -3.00
C ARG A 251 -9.63 17.09 -4.53
N GLU A 252 -8.65 16.38 -5.08
CA GLU A 252 -8.50 16.25 -6.53
C GLU A 252 -9.66 15.48 -7.16
N VAL A 253 -10.14 14.40 -6.52
CA VAL A 253 -11.31 13.65 -6.98
C VAL A 253 -12.55 14.53 -7.02
N LYS A 254 -12.79 15.34 -5.97
CA LYS A 254 -13.89 16.32 -5.96
C LYS A 254 -13.74 17.37 -7.06
N THR A 255 -12.54 17.91 -7.24
CA THR A 255 -12.27 18.91 -8.28
C THR A 255 -12.56 18.39 -9.68
N ILE A 256 -12.17 17.14 -9.97
CA ILE A 256 -12.39 16.53 -11.28
C ILE A 256 -13.86 16.16 -11.48
N LEU A 257 -14.53 15.59 -10.46
CA LEU A 257 -15.95 15.20 -10.57
C LEU A 257 -16.90 16.40 -10.69
N ILE A 258 -16.60 17.51 -10.01
CA ILE A 258 -17.46 18.70 -10.00
C ILE A 258 -17.17 19.60 -11.23
N CYS A 259 -16.19 19.26 -12.07
CA CYS A 259 -15.73 20.11 -13.18
C CYS A 259 -15.54 21.58 -12.75
N TYR A 260 -15.11 21.80 -11.51
CA TYR A 260 -15.01 23.15 -10.97
C TYR A 260 -13.70 23.77 -11.48
N THR A 261 -13.76 24.29 -12.70
CA THR A 261 -12.81 25.26 -13.24
C THR A 261 -12.92 26.53 -12.43
N ASN A 262 -12.29 26.58 -11.26
CA ASN A 262 -12.03 27.84 -10.59
C ASN A 262 -10.60 28.29 -10.88
N GLY A 263 -10.53 29.37 -11.67
CA GLY A 263 -9.32 30.05 -12.06
C GLY A 263 -8.44 30.43 -10.86
N LYS A 264 -7.14 30.48 -11.14
CA LYS A 264 -6.08 31.12 -10.35
C LYS A 264 -6.41 31.23 -8.86
N GLN A 265 -6.16 30.15 -8.10
CA GLN A 265 -5.87 30.32 -6.68
C GLN A 265 -4.59 31.14 -6.58
N ASN A 266 -4.74 32.43 -6.31
CA ASN A 266 -3.67 33.27 -5.81
C ASN A 266 -3.06 32.57 -4.61
N ILE A 267 -1.81 32.16 -4.75
CA ILE A 267 -0.93 31.80 -3.66
C ILE A 267 -0.85 33.05 -2.79
N THR A 268 -1.71 33.16 -1.78
CA THR A 268 -1.49 34.10 -0.68
C THR A 268 -0.25 33.60 0.03
N ARG A 269 0.90 34.18 -0.34
CA ARG A 269 2.10 34.19 0.49
C ARG A 269 1.63 34.64 1.87
N THR A 270 1.61 33.72 2.81
CA THR A 270 1.61 34.03 4.23
C THR A 270 2.90 34.79 4.51
N VAL A 271 2.86 36.11 4.34
CA VAL A 271 3.85 37.01 4.91
C VAL A 271 3.69 36.86 6.41
N VAL A 272 4.59 36.07 7.01
CA VAL A 272 4.78 36.03 8.46
C VAL A 272 5.15 37.44 8.87
N ARG A 273 4.16 38.21 9.34
CA ARG A 273 4.37 39.50 10.00
C ARG A 273 5.10 39.18 11.29
N ARG A 274 6.43 39.31 11.30
CA ARG A 274 7.19 39.31 12.56
C ARG A 274 6.66 40.49 13.37
N ILE A 275 5.95 40.19 14.43
CA ILE A 275 5.64 41.15 15.48
C ILE A 275 7.00 41.57 16.04
N PRO A 276 7.42 42.84 15.99
CA PRO A 276 8.62 43.26 16.67
C PRO A 276 8.39 43.04 18.16
N PHE A 277 9.17 42.12 18.75
CA PHE A 277 9.26 42.01 20.19
C PHE A 277 9.81 43.34 20.69
N ARG A 278 8.97 44.01 21.48
CA ARG A 278 9.28 45.25 22.17
C ARG A 278 10.31 44.90 23.24
N ASP A 279 11.59 45.19 22.98
CA ASP A 279 12.64 45.15 23.99
C ASP A 279 12.30 46.18 25.08
N ARG A 280 11.72 45.68 26.17
CA ARG A 280 11.76 46.36 27.46
C ARG A 280 13.04 45.92 28.16
N ASP A 281 13.76 46.93 28.63
CA ASP A 281 14.72 46.89 29.73
C ASP A 281 16.12 46.35 29.42
N LYS A 282 16.97 47.26 28.89
CA LYS A 282 18.39 47.33 29.24
C LYS A 282 18.82 48.77 29.49
N ASN A 283 18.32 49.34 30.58
CA ASN A 283 18.98 50.44 31.29
C ASN A 283 19.49 49.88 32.62
N MET A 284 20.63 49.19 32.57
CA MET A 284 21.53 49.03 33.70
C MET A 284 22.91 48.72 33.15
N SER A 285 23.85 49.63 33.40
CA SER A 285 25.26 49.40 33.75
C SER A 285 25.95 48.21 33.07
N THR A 286 27.07 48.33 32.35
CA THR A 286 28.30 48.98 32.82
C THR A 286 29.23 49.15 31.61
N LYS A 287 29.83 50.34 31.48
CA LYS A 287 31.12 50.50 30.79
C LYS A 287 32.12 49.51 31.40
N THR A 288 33.03 48.92 30.62
CA THR A 288 34.50 48.85 30.87
C THR A 288 35.19 47.89 29.88
N LYS A 289 36.06 48.49 29.05
CA LYS A 289 37.36 48.06 28.48
C LYS A 289 37.60 46.62 27.96
N ILE A 290 37.87 46.57 26.64
CA ILE A 290 39.15 46.21 25.97
C ILE A 290 40.02 45.11 26.62
N LEU A 291 40.29 44.04 25.85
CA LEU A 291 41.57 43.35 25.55
C LEU A 291 41.22 42.04 24.79
N THR A 292 41.40 41.94 23.47
CA THR A 292 42.53 41.24 22.78
C THR A 292 42.96 39.94 23.44
N GLU A 293 42.58 38.79 22.86
CA GLU A 293 43.38 37.91 21.99
C GLU A 293 42.43 36.91 21.28
#